data_AF-A0A0S7YDW3-F1
#
_entry.id   AF-A0A0S7YDW3-F1
#
_cell.length_a   1.000
_cell.length_b   1.000
_cell.length_c   1.000
_cell.angle_alpha   90.00
_cell.angle_beta   90.00
_cell.angle_gamma   90.00
#
_symmetry.space_group_name_H-M   'P 1'
#
loop_
_entity.id
_entity.type
_entity.pdbx_description
1 polymer ?
#
loop_
_entity_poly.entity_id
_entity_poly.type
_entity_poly.pdbx_seq_one_letter_code
_entity_poly.pdbx_strand_id
1 'polypeptide(L)'
;MSKHDMHHDGNVLDILRRLIGRCGLYCGACDIYRVFVDKKIDKQKKMGVFFKCRPEQVRCQGCQNLTPDDWCSGCKILACLKENSYMYCYECGKIENCGIYQELNGRYNNLPYKNLERLREVGEKKWLEEQMTRWHCPGCGEPIEYSTETCTQCGFNLTKIND
;
A
#
# COMPACT_ATOMS: atom_id res chain seq x y z
N MET A 1 -5.93 44.90 7.15
CA MET A 1 -4.58 44.35 6.92
C MET A 1 -4.30 43.44 8.12
N SER A 2 -4.07 42.14 8.06
CA SER A 2 -3.71 41.21 7.00
C SER A 2 -4.36 39.85 7.30
N LYS A 3 -4.87 39.15 6.27
CA LYS A 3 -5.29 37.75 6.33
C LYS A 3 -4.06 36.90 5.99
N HIS A 4 -3.55 36.06 6.89
CA HIS A 4 -2.61 34.98 6.52
C HIS A 4 -2.75 33.83 7.53
N ASP A 5 -3.70 32.94 7.29
CA ASP A 5 -3.77 31.61 7.91
C ASP A 5 -4.48 30.66 6.94
N MET A 6 -3.82 30.20 5.87
CA MET A 6 -4.24 29.03 5.09
C MET A 6 -3.05 28.43 4.31
N HIS A 7 -2.97 27.09 4.32
CA HIS A 7 -2.24 26.19 3.39
C HIS A 7 -0.83 25.68 3.77
N HIS A 8 -0.75 24.76 4.74
CA HIS A 8 0.38 23.81 4.84
C HIS A 8 -0.03 22.32 4.75
N ASP A 9 -1.30 21.97 4.98
CA ASP A 9 -1.76 20.57 4.98
C ASP A 9 -1.85 19.91 3.59
N GLY A 10 -2.06 20.69 2.52
CA GLY A 10 -2.24 20.16 1.16
C GLY A 10 -0.99 19.44 0.62
N ASN A 11 0.19 19.93 0.98
CA ASN A 11 1.47 19.41 0.48
C ASN A 11 1.77 18.01 1.03
N VAL A 12 1.46 17.76 2.31
CA VAL A 12 1.76 16.48 2.97
C VAL A 12 0.86 15.36 2.47
N LEU A 13 -0.46 15.63 2.31
CA LEU A 13 -1.39 14.63 1.81
C LEU A 13 -1.01 14.16 0.39
N ASP A 14 -0.62 15.09 -0.49
CA ASP A 14 -0.22 14.76 -1.85
C ASP A 14 1.02 13.86 -1.88
N ILE A 15 2.00 14.09 -0.99
CA ILE A 15 3.17 13.21 -0.85
C ILE A 15 2.77 11.82 -0.32
N LEU A 16 1.85 11.75 0.65
CA LEU A 16 1.44 10.51 1.29
C LEU A 16 0.44 9.69 0.45
N ARG A 17 -0.23 10.31 -0.52
CA ARG A 17 -1.19 9.63 -1.41
C ARG A 17 -0.58 8.42 -2.14
N ARG A 18 0.75 8.41 -2.38
CA ARG A 18 1.49 7.25 -2.90
C ARG A 18 1.33 5.97 -2.06
N LEU A 19 1.02 6.12 -0.77
CA LEU A 19 0.80 5.02 0.15
C LEU A 19 -0.62 4.41 0.05
N ILE A 20 -1.56 5.11 -0.60
CA ILE A 20 -2.91 4.60 -0.82
C ILE A 20 -2.89 3.74 -2.08
N GLY A 21 -3.00 2.43 -1.91
CA GLY A 21 -3.20 1.52 -3.03
C GLY A 21 -4.56 1.78 -3.67
N ARG A 22 -4.59 2.01 -4.98
CA ARG A 22 -5.83 2.20 -5.73
C ARG A 22 -6.75 0.95 -5.72
N CYS A 23 -6.18 -0.18 -5.30
CA CYS A 23 -6.86 -1.45 -5.06
C CYS A 23 -7.25 -1.72 -3.60
N GLY A 24 -7.03 -0.78 -2.67
CA GLY A 24 -7.33 -0.95 -1.24
C GLY A 24 -6.18 -1.46 -0.38
N LEU A 25 -5.05 -1.85 -0.97
CA LEU A 25 -3.84 -2.13 -0.17
C LEU A 25 -3.22 -0.82 0.33
N TYR A 26 -2.67 -0.82 1.53
CA TYR A 26 -1.78 0.22 2.03
C TYR A 26 -0.36 -0.10 1.56
N CYS A 27 0.19 0.69 0.62
CA CYS A 27 1.53 0.44 0.08
C CYS A 27 2.60 0.54 1.19
N GLY A 28 2.34 1.31 2.25
CA GLY A 28 3.23 1.38 3.43
C GLY A 28 3.35 0.08 4.24
N ALA A 29 2.58 -0.96 3.92
CA ALA A 29 2.76 -2.32 4.45
C ALA A 29 3.08 -3.36 3.35
N CYS A 30 3.17 -2.95 2.08
CA CYS A 30 3.53 -3.84 0.99
C CYS A 30 5.01 -4.26 1.10
N ASP A 31 5.27 -5.56 1.08
CA ASP A 31 6.62 -6.12 1.18
C ASP A 31 7.59 -5.55 0.15
N ILE A 32 7.18 -5.42 -1.11
CA ILE A 32 8.04 -4.88 -2.18
C ILE A 32 8.38 -3.41 -1.91
N TYR A 33 7.38 -2.62 -1.51
CA TYR A 33 7.57 -1.21 -1.19
C TYR A 33 8.53 -1.07 -0.01
N ARG A 34 8.27 -1.77 1.12
CA ARG A 34 9.09 -1.69 2.33
C ARG A 34 10.51 -2.16 2.11
N VAL A 35 10.71 -3.29 1.43
CA VAL A 35 12.05 -3.78 1.14
C VAL A 35 12.89 -2.77 0.37
N PHE A 36 12.27 -2.05 -0.57
CA PHE A 36 12.95 -1.02 -1.35
C PHE A 36 13.20 0.26 -0.54
N VAL A 37 12.16 0.87 0.06
CA VAL A 37 12.30 2.17 0.74
C VAL A 37 13.11 2.08 2.04
N ASP A 38 13.05 0.94 2.73
CA ASP A 38 13.81 0.67 3.96
C ASP A 38 15.22 0.13 3.66
N LYS A 39 15.56 -0.05 2.38
CA LYS A 39 16.85 -0.59 1.93
C LYS A 39 17.19 -1.93 2.60
N LYS A 40 16.22 -2.85 2.69
CA LYS A 40 16.40 -4.19 3.25
C LYS A 40 17.10 -5.11 2.24
N ILE A 41 18.39 -4.85 1.96
CA ILE A 41 19.17 -5.45 0.86
C ILE A 41 19.11 -6.98 0.87
N ASP A 42 19.22 -7.62 2.02
CA ASP A 42 19.19 -9.09 2.09
C ASP A 42 17.81 -9.67 1.80
N LYS A 43 16.74 -9.02 2.27
CA LYS A 43 15.35 -9.41 1.92
C LYS A 43 15.09 -9.15 0.43
N GLN A 44 15.62 -8.06 -0.12
CA GLN A 44 15.53 -7.74 -1.56
C GLN A 44 16.18 -8.83 -2.43
N LYS A 45 17.38 -9.29 -2.06
CA LYS A 45 18.06 -10.39 -2.77
C LYS A 45 17.24 -11.69 -2.72
N LYS A 46 16.72 -12.06 -1.55
CA LYS A 46 15.86 -13.24 -1.38
C LYS A 46 14.60 -13.16 -2.23
N MET A 47 13.94 -12.00 -2.26
CA MET A 47 12.78 -11.76 -3.12
C MET A 47 13.15 -11.85 -4.60
N GLY A 48 14.30 -11.32 -5.02
CA GLY A 48 14.77 -11.42 -6.40
C GLY A 48 14.91 -12.88 -6.85
N VAL A 49 15.49 -13.74 -6.01
CA VAL A 49 15.55 -15.19 -6.27
C VAL A 49 14.14 -15.79 -6.38
N PHE A 50 13.26 -15.49 -5.42
CA PHE A 50 11.90 -16.01 -5.39
C PHE A 50 11.09 -15.63 -6.65
N PHE A 51 11.18 -14.37 -7.08
CA PHE A 51 10.50 -13.87 -8.27
C PHE A 51 11.27 -14.10 -9.58
N LYS A 52 12.46 -14.70 -9.52
CA LYS A 52 13.34 -14.94 -10.68
C LYS A 52 13.67 -13.65 -11.45
N CYS A 53 14.02 -12.60 -10.71
CA CYS A 53 14.45 -11.32 -11.25
C CYS A 53 15.70 -10.80 -10.54
N ARG A 54 16.32 -9.75 -11.08
CA ARG A 54 17.44 -9.09 -10.39
C ARG A 54 16.93 -8.37 -9.14
N PRO A 55 17.69 -8.34 -8.02
CA PRO A 55 17.26 -7.66 -6.80
C PRO A 55 16.83 -6.20 -7.03
N GLU A 56 17.48 -5.49 -7.95
CA GLU A 56 17.19 -4.10 -8.29
C GLU A 56 15.81 -3.91 -8.94
N GLN A 57 15.23 -4.99 -9.50
CA GLN A 57 13.88 -4.99 -10.04
C GLN A 57 12.82 -5.14 -8.93
N VAL A 58 13.19 -5.59 -7.73
CA VAL A 58 12.34 -5.60 -6.55
C VAL A 58 12.33 -4.19 -5.96
N ARG A 59 11.65 -3.27 -6.65
CA ARG A 59 11.56 -1.86 -6.29
C ARG A 59 10.15 -1.31 -6.49
N CYS A 60 9.66 -0.47 -5.58
CA CYS A 60 8.37 0.20 -5.74
C CYS A 60 8.32 1.47 -4.89
N GLN A 61 7.76 2.55 -5.44
CA GLN A 61 7.63 3.85 -4.77
C GLN A 61 6.18 4.18 -4.39
N GLY A 62 5.27 3.21 -4.51
CA GLY A 62 3.84 3.37 -4.28
C GLY A 62 3.06 3.49 -5.59
N CYS A 63 1.87 2.88 -5.63
CA CYS A 63 1.16 2.67 -6.90
C CYS A 63 0.59 3.94 -7.56
N GLN A 64 0.54 5.05 -6.81
CA GLN A 64 0.12 6.35 -7.33
C GLN A 64 1.29 7.25 -7.76
N ASN A 65 2.52 6.77 -7.63
CA ASN A 65 3.73 7.48 -8.05
C ASN A 65 4.68 6.53 -8.80
N LEU A 66 4.15 5.81 -9.79
CA LEU A 66 4.90 4.77 -10.49
C LEU A 66 5.81 5.35 -11.56
N THR A 67 7.02 4.79 -11.61
CA THR A 67 7.96 4.87 -12.72
C THR A 67 7.93 3.56 -13.52
N PRO A 68 8.41 3.54 -14.78
CA PRO A 68 8.42 2.33 -15.61
C PRO A 68 9.16 1.13 -14.99
N ASP A 69 10.10 1.40 -14.09
CA ASP A 69 10.91 0.37 -13.43
C ASP A 69 10.27 -0.19 -12.15
N ASP A 70 9.21 0.45 -11.65
CA ASP A 70 8.60 0.03 -10.40
C ASP A 70 7.80 -1.27 -10.60
N TRP A 71 7.78 -2.11 -9.57
CA TRP A 71 7.16 -3.44 -9.56
C TRP A 71 5.72 -3.44 -10.06
N CYS A 72 4.95 -2.42 -9.70
CA CYS A 72 3.55 -2.30 -10.06
C CYS A 72 3.32 -1.70 -11.46
N SER A 73 4.37 -1.40 -12.25
CA SER A 73 4.24 -0.87 -13.62
C SER A 73 3.44 -1.80 -14.54
N GLY A 74 3.56 -3.11 -14.35
CA GLY A 74 2.79 -4.14 -15.07
C GLY A 74 1.49 -4.59 -14.39
N CYS A 75 1.00 -3.86 -13.36
CA CYS A 75 -0.16 -4.28 -12.59
C CYS A 75 -1.46 -4.19 -13.42
N LYS A 76 -2.14 -5.33 -13.61
CA LYS A 76 -3.42 -5.42 -14.34
C LYS A 76 -4.53 -4.55 -13.73
N ILE A 77 -4.54 -4.38 -12.41
CA ILE A 77 -5.53 -3.52 -11.74
C ILE A 77 -5.31 -2.06 -12.12
N LEU A 78 -4.06 -1.58 -12.11
CA LEU A 78 -3.77 -0.19 -12.46
C LEU A 78 -4.03 0.11 -13.94
N ALA A 79 -3.74 -0.86 -14.81
CA ALA A 79 -4.11 -0.79 -16.22
C ALA A 79 -5.64 -0.66 -16.40
N CYS A 80 -6.42 -1.52 -15.74
CA CYS A 80 -7.88 -1.50 -15.75
C CYS A 80 -8.45 -0.17 -15.23
N LEU A 81 -7.95 0.33 -14.09
CA LEU A 81 -8.36 1.61 -13.52
C LEU A 81 -8.08 2.78 -14.46
N LYS A 82 -6.92 2.78 -15.12
CA LYS A 82 -6.56 3.80 -16.13
C LYS A 82 -7.51 3.76 -17.33
N GLU A 83 -7.77 2.58 -17.87
CA GLU A 83 -8.68 2.39 -19.02
C GLU A 83 -10.10 2.88 -18.71
N ASN A 84 -10.59 2.63 -17.50
CA ASN A 84 -11.94 3.01 -17.08
C ASN A 84 -12.01 4.39 -16.42
N SER A 85 -10.90 5.13 -16.35
CA SER A 85 -10.81 6.45 -15.68
C SER A 85 -11.28 6.44 -14.22
N TYR A 86 -11.07 5.33 -13.50
CA TYR A 86 -11.38 5.21 -12.08
C TYR A 86 -10.17 5.53 -11.23
N MET A 87 -10.35 6.30 -10.16
CA MET A 87 -9.28 6.52 -9.18
C MET A 87 -9.07 5.27 -8.32
N TYR A 88 -10.16 4.66 -7.85
CA TYR A 88 -10.14 3.49 -6.97
C TYR A 88 -11.02 2.37 -7.49
N CYS A 89 -10.72 1.11 -7.13
CA CYS A 89 -11.54 -0.02 -7.56
C CYS A 89 -12.99 0.07 -7.07
N TYR A 90 -13.27 0.74 -5.94
CA TYR A 90 -14.64 0.88 -5.42
C TYR A 90 -15.56 1.70 -6.33
N GLU A 91 -14.99 2.48 -7.27
CA GLU A 91 -15.77 3.27 -8.23
C GLU A 91 -16.36 2.38 -9.33
N CYS A 92 -15.81 1.19 -9.53
CA CYS A 92 -16.37 0.19 -10.42
C CYS A 92 -17.56 -0.50 -9.75
N GLY A 93 -18.77 -0.24 -10.24
CA GLY A 93 -20.00 -0.89 -9.77
C GLY A 93 -20.07 -2.42 -10.02
N LYS A 94 -19.03 -3.03 -10.59
CA LYS A 94 -18.91 -4.47 -10.86
C LYS A 94 -17.77 -5.13 -10.06
N ILE A 95 -17.21 -4.46 -9.05
CA ILE A 95 -16.05 -4.96 -8.28
C ILE A 95 -16.27 -6.37 -7.71
N GLU A 96 -17.48 -6.68 -7.22
CA GLU A 96 -17.86 -7.99 -6.67
C GLU A 96 -17.67 -9.15 -7.66
N ASN A 97 -17.81 -8.88 -8.95
CA ASN A 97 -17.71 -9.88 -10.03
C ASN A 97 -16.44 -9.69 -10.87
N CYS A 98 -15.48 -8.90 -10.38
CA CYS A 98 -14.22 -8.63 -11.08
C CYS A 98 -13.18 -9.71 -10.76
N GLY A 99 -12.90 -10.62 -11.68
CA GLY A 99 -11.96 -11.72 -11.45
C GLY A 99 -10.54 -11.27 -11.06
N ILE A 100 -10.04 -10.18 -11.65
CA ILE A 100 -8.72 -9.60 -11.29
C ILE A 100 -8.73 -9.15 -9.82
N TYR A 101 -9.83 -8.55 -9.37
CA TYR A 101 -9.95 -8.04 -8.02
C TYR A 101 -10.20 -9.17 -7.01
N GLN A 102 -11.04 -10.15 -7.34
CA GLN A 102 -11.28 -11.35 -6.52
C GLN A 102 -9.97 -12.10 -6.24
N GLU A 103 -9.08 -12.24 -7.24
CA GLU A 103 -7.76 -12.84 -7.06
C GLU A 103 -6.87 -12.05 -6.08
N LEU A 104 -6.90 -10.72 -6.14
CA LEU A 104 -6.20 -9.89 -5.15
C LEU A 104 -6.82 -10.08 -3.76
N ASN A 105 -8.14 -9.97 -3.67
CA ASN A 105 -8.87 -10.00 -2.40
C ASN A 105 -8.67 -11.33 -1.67
N GLY A 106 -8.65 -12.44 -2.40
CA GLY A 106 -8.37 -13.77 -1.86
C GLY A 106 -6.95 -13.92 -1.30
N ARG A 107 -5.95 -13.27 -1.91
CA ARG A 107 -4.55 -13.30 -1.42
C ARG A 107 -4.34 -12.57 -0.09
N TYR A 108 -5.24 -11.66 0.24
CA TYR A 108 -5.14 -10.80 1.43
C TYR A 108 -6.35 -10.96 2.34
N ASN A 109 -7.02 -12.12 2.34
CA ASN A 109 -8.10 -12.47 3.26
C ASN A 109 -9.19 -11.38 3.37
N ASN A 110 -9.66 -10.87 2.23
CA ASN A 110 -10.67 -9.80 2.12
C ASN A 110 -10.24 -8.40 2.61
N LEU A 111 -9.00 -8.22 3.06
CA LEU A 111 -8.50 -6.92 3.52
C LEU A 111 -8.60 -5.81 2.46
N PRO A 112 -8.25 -6.02 1.17
CA PRO A 112 -8.36 -4.98 0.15
C PRO A 112 -9.79 -4.44 0.03
N TYR A 113 -10.78 -5.33 0.03
CA TYR A 113 -12.19 -4.96 -0.03
C TYR A 113 -12.61 -4.11 1.19
N LYS A 114 -12.35 -4.59 2.41
CA LYS A 114 -12.63 -3.84 3.66
C LYS A 114 -11.97 -2.45 3.63
N ASN A 115 -10.73 -2.37 3.15
CA ASN A 115 -10.01 -1.12 3.05
C ASN A 115 -10.60 -0.16 2.02
N LEU A 116 -11.09 -0.65 0.87
CA LEU A 116 -11.77 0.19 -0.11
C LEU A 116 -13.10 0.73 0.42
N GLU A 117 -13.88 -0.10 1.12
CA GLU A 117 -15.11 0.35 1.79
C GLU A 117 -14.80 1.45 2.81
N ARG A 118 -13.81 1.23 3.67
CA ARG A 118 -13.38 2.23 4.65
C ARG A 118 -12.86 3.49 3.99
N LEU A 119 -12.03 3.37 2.94
CA LEU A 119 -11.49 4.51 2.20
C LEU A 119 -12.60 5.35 1.58
N ARG A 120 -13.64 4.71 1.02
CA ARG A 120 -14.83 5.38 0.49
C ARG A 120 -15.63 6.10 1.57
N GLU A 121 -15.73 5.51 2.76
CA GLU A 121 -16.49 6.05 3.89
C GLU A 121 -15.81 7.29 4.50
N VAL A 122 -14.50 7.20 4.79
CA VAL A 122 -13.80 8.23 5.58
C VAL A 122 -12.88 9.15 4.78
N GLY A 123 -12.65 8.83 3.50
CA GLY A 123 -11.74 9.58 2.63
C GLY A 123 -10.26 9.33 2.92
N GLU A 124 -9.41 9.83 2.01
CA GLU A 124 -7.98 9.52 1.96
C GLU A 124 -7.21 9.91 3.23
N LYS A 125 -7.45 11.13 3.76
CA LYS A 125 -6.71 11.65 4.92
C LYS A 125 -6.92 10.75 6.14
N LYS A 126 -8.18 10.50 6.49
CA LYS A 126 -8.50 9.70 7.68
C LYS A 126 -8.07 8.25 7.51
N TRP A 127 -8.28 7.69 6.32
CA TRP A 127 -7.85 6.33 6.02
C TRP A 127 -6.32 6.18 6.14
N LEU A 128 -5.54 7.14 5.65
CA LEU A 128 -4.09 7.13 5.79
C LEU A 128 -3.65 7.16 7.26
N GLU A 129 -4.25 8.02 8.09
CA GLU A 129 -3.97 8.06 9.54
C GLU A 129 -4.24 6.70 10.20
N GLU A 130 -5.37 6.06 9.86
CA GLU A 130 -5.74 4.74 10.37
C GLU A 130 -4.74 3.66 9.94
N GLN A 131 -4.36 3.62 8.66
CA GLN A 131 -3.40 2.64 8.16
C GLN A 131 -1.98 2.88 8.68
N MET A 132 -1.54 4.13 8.78
CA MET A 132 -0.26 4.46 9.41
C MET A 132 -0.25 3.99 10.86
N THR A 133 -1.33 4.15 11.61
CA THR A 133 -1.40 3.64 12.99
C THR A 133 -1.38 2.11 13.02
N ARG A 134 -2.18 1.45 12.18
CA ARG A 134 -2.30 -0.02 12.13
C ARG A 134 -1.00 -0.72 11.77
N TRP A 135 -0.27 -0.18 10.79
CA TRP A 135 0.90 -0.83 10.18
C TRP A 135 2.24 -0.36 10.77
N HIS A 136 2.24 0.01 12.06
CA HIS A 136 3.46 0.20 12.84
C HIS A 136 3.45 -0.73 14.06
N CYS A 137 4.61 -1.25 14.42
CA CYS A 137 4.78 -2.17 15.53
C CYS A 137 4.43 -1.45 16.85
N PRO A 138 3.50 -1.95 17.67
CA PRO A 138 3.12 -1.30 18.93
C PRO A 138 4.26 -1.28 19.96
N GLY A 139 5.22 -2.21 19.85
CA GLY A 139 6.36 -2.28 20.78
C GLY A 139 7.48 -1.28 20.52
N CYS A 140 7.71 -0.87 19.27
CA CYS A 140 8.86 0.00 18.91
C CYS A 140 8.54 1.10 17.89
N GLY A 141 7.32 1.12 17.34
CA GLY A 141 6.91 2.10 16.33
C GLY A 141 7.43 1.81 14.93
N GLU A 142 8.18 0.73 14.68
CA GLU A 142 8.72 0.45 13.34
C GLU A 142 7.62 0.03 12.36
N PRO A 143 7.64 0.48 11.10
CA PRO A 143 6.67 0.04 10.11
C PRO A 143 6.78 -1.46 9.85
N ILE A 144 5.64 -2.11 9.66
CA ILE A 144 5.54 -3.57 9.48
C ILE A 144 4.93 -3.93 8.11
N GLU A 145 5.40 -5.04 7.54
CA GLU A 145 4.83 -5.58 6.29
C GLU A 145 3.63 -6.50 6.55
N TYR A 146 2.78 -6.67 5.53
CA TYR A 146 1.64 -7.61 5.56
C TYR A 146 2.02 -9.03 5.96
N SER A 147 3.20 -9.49 5.53
CA SER A 147 3.68 -10.85 5.80
C SER A 147 4.36 -11.02 7.16
N THR A 148 4.54 -9.95 7.93
CA THR A 148 5.36 -9.96 9.13
C THR A 148 4.54 -10.38 10.35
N GLU A 149 4.84 -11.56 10.90
CA GLU A 149 4.20 -12.11 12.11
C GLU A 149 4.95 -11.75 13.41
N THR A 150 6.21 -11.34 13.31
CA THR A 150 7.04 -10.91 14.45
C THR A 150 7.91 -9.73 14.02
N CYS A 151 7.92 -8.66 14.82
CA CYS A 151 8.71 -7.47 14.51
C CYS A 151 10.21 -7.82 14.51
N THR A 152 10.88 -7.55 13.40
CA THR A 152 12.31 -7.86 13.25
C THR A 152 13.22 -6.95 14.09
N GLN A 153 12.69 -5.85 14.62
CA GLN A 153 13.45 -4.87 15.39
C GLN A 153 13.36 -5.12 16.91
N CYS A 154 12.17 -5.41 17.43
CA CYS A 154 11.97 -5.59 18.88
C CYS A 154 11.39 -6.96 19.29
N GLY A 155 11.08 -7.85 18.34
CA GLY A 155 10.55 -9.18 18.64
C GLY A 155 9.08 -9.22 19.06
N PHE A 156 8.35 -8.10 18.97
CA PHE A 156 6.91 -8.08 19.29
C PHE A 156 6.12 -9.04 18.38
N ASN A 157 5.16 -9.77 18.94
CA ASN A 157 4.29 -10.70 18.19
C ASN A 157 3.16 -9.93 17.49
N LEU A 158 3.10 -9.99 16.16
CA LEU A 158 2.22 -9.21 15.30
C LEU A 158 1.05 -10.01 14.71
N THR A 159 0.90 -11.30 15.05
CA THR A 159 -0.12 -12.17 14.45
C THR A 159 -1.54 -11.61 14.56
N LYS A 160 -1.87 -10.88 15.64
CA LYS A 160 -3.19 -10.26 15.85
C LYS A 160 -3.41 -8.90 15.17
N ILE A 161 -2.38 -8.29 14.59
CA ILE A 161 -2.48 -6.98 13.91
C ILE A 161 -2.85 -7.16 12.42
N ASN A 162 -2.57 -8.35 11.89
CA ASN A 162 -2.80 -8.72 10.49
C ASN A 162 -4.22 -9.23 10.21
N ASP A 163 -5.07 -9.40 11.25
CA ASP A 163 -6.50 -9.77 11.15
C ASP A 163 -7.42 -8.55 10.90
#